data_AF-A0A3D2SMQ2-F1
#
_entry.id   AF-A0A3D2SMQ2-F1
#
_cell.length_a   1.000
_cell.length_b   1.000
_cell.length_c   1.000
_cell.angle_alpha   90.00
_cell.angle_beta   90.00
_cell.angle_gamma   90.00
#
_symmetry.space_group_name_H-M   'P 1'
#
loop_
_entity.id
_entity.type
_entity.pdbx_description
1 polymer ?
#
loop_
_entity_poly.entity_id
_entity_poly.type
_entity_poly.pdbx_seq_one_letter_code
_entity_poly.pdbx_strand_id
1 'polypeptide(L)' 'LGIGFAAFVAVIASLNLILDFDLIESAAVQHAPKAFEWVCGIALLSTLVWMYISFLRLIGILSND' A
#
# COMPACT_ATOMS: atom_id res chain seq x y z
N LEU A 1 -18.35 7.33 -13.79
CA LEU A 1 -18.22 6.12 -12.94
C LEU A 1 -16.77 5.77 -12.57
N GLY A 2 -15.76 6.16 -13.36
CA GLY A 2 -14.35 5.80 -13.12
C GLY A 2 -13.68 6.50 -11.92
N ILE A 3 -14.01 7.77 -11.65
CA ILE A 3 -13.40 8.55 -10.56
C ILE A 3 -13.75 7.98 -9.18
N GLY A 4 -15.03 7.72 -8.91
CA GLY A 4 -15.48 7.20 -7.62
C GLY A 4 -14.87 5.84 -7.28
N PHE A 5 -14.73 4.97 -8.29
CA PHE A 5 -14.08 3.67 -8.12
C PHE A 5 -12.56 3.80 -7.87
N ALA A 6 -11.88 4.67 -8.62
CA ALA A 6 -10.44 4.93 -8.41
C ALA A 6 -10.15 5.55 -7.03
N ALA A 7 -10.98 6.49 -6.58
CA ALA A 7 -10.88 7.09 -5.25
C ALA A 7 -11.10 6.06 -4.14
N PHE A 8 -12.10 5.20 -4.29
CA PHE A 8 -12.38 4.13 -3.34
C PHE A 8 -11.21 3.14 -3.23
N VAL A 9 -10.63 2.72 -4.35
CA VAL A 9 -9.45 1.84 -4.38
C VAL A 9 -8.24 2.52 -3.73
N ALA A 10 -8.02 3.82 -3.96
CA ALA A 10 -6.91 4.55 -3.34
C ALA A 10 -7.05 4.62 -1.81
N VAL A 11 -8.27 4.82 -1.29
CA VAL A 11 -8.54 4.81 0.16
C VAL A 11 -8.37 3.42 0.77
N ILE A 12 -8.80 2.36 0.08
CA ILE A 12 -8.55 0.98 0.55
C ILE A 12 -7.06 0.67 0.56
N ALA A 13 -6.31 1.12 -0.45
CA ALA A 13 -4.87 0.88 -0.53
C ALA A 13 -4.10 1.57 0.60
N SER A 14 -4.47 2.80 0.98
CA SER A 14 -3.81 3.50 2.10
C SER A 14 -4.10 2.83 3.45
N LEU A 15 -5.30 2.31 3.66
CA LEU A 15 -5.64 1.50 4.83
C LEU A 15 -4.84 0.19 4.86
N ASN A 16 -4.63 -0.45 3.70
CA ASN A 16 -3.82 -1.65 3.59
C ASN A 16 -2.36 -1.39 3.96
N LEU A 17 -1.80 -0.25 3.53
CA LEU A 17 -0.43 0.15 3.90
C LEU A 17 -0.25 0.31 5.41
N ILE A 18 -1.23 0.92 6.10
CA ILE A 18 -1.19 1.09 7.56
C ILE A 18 -1.24 -0.26 8.27
N LEU A 19 -2.11 -1.17 7.82
CA LEU A 19 -2.20 -2.53 8.36
C LEU A 19 -0.92 -3.34 8.09
N ASP A 20 -0.32 -3.20 6.90
CA ASP A 20 0.97 -3.82 6.57
C ASP A 20 2.07 -3.30 7.52
N PHE A 21 2.12 -1.99 7.78
CA PHE A 21 3.08 -1.41 8.73
C PHE A 21 2.91 -1.95 10.16
N ASP A 22 1.68 -2.04 10.66
CA ASP A 22 1.37 -2.54 12.00
C ASP A 22 1.73 -4.03 12.15
N LEU A 23 1.45 -4.84 11.12
CA LEU A 23 1.86 -6.25 11.06
C LEU A 23 3.40 -6.40 11.07
N ILE A 24 4.10 -5.54 10.33
CA ILE A 24 5.57 -5.56 10.25
C ILE A 24 6.19 -5.12 11.58
N GLU A 25 5.65 -4.09 12.23
CA GLU A 25 6.09 -3.63 13.54
C GLU A 25 5.88 -4.72 14.60
N SER A 26 4.69 -5.32 14.65
CA SER A 26 4.39 -6.42 15.57
C SER A 26 5.26 -7.66 15.34
N ALA A 27 5.57 -7.99 14.08
CA ALA A 27 6.48 -9.08 13.73
C ALA A 27 7.94 -8.77 14.12
N ALA A 28 8.38 -7.52 13.97
CA ALA A 28 9.72 -7.08 14.37
C ALA A 28 9.88 -7.08 15.90
N VAL A 29 8.86 -6.64 16.64
CA VAL A 29 8.83 -6.64 18.12
C VAL A 29 8.90 -8.07 18.68
N GLN A 30 8.34 -9.05 17.97
CA GLN A 30 8.42 -10.46 18.37
C GLN A 30 9.80 -11.12 18.10
N HIS A 31 10.81 -10.34 17.69
CA HIS A 31 12.14 -10.86 17.32
C HIS A 31 12.07 -11.99 16.29
N ALA A 32 11.17 -11.85 15.30
CA ALA A 32 11.05 -12.80 14.22
C ALA A 32 12.38 -12.96 13.45
N PRO A 33 12.66 -14.13 12.83
CA PRO A 33 13.95 -14.43 12.21
C PRO A 33 14.39 -13.36 11.18
N LYS A 34 15.69 -13.09 11.02
CA LYS A 34 16.24 -12.11 10.05
C LYS A 34 15.69 -12.23 8.61
N ALA A 35 15.28 -13.42 8.18
CA ALA A 35 14.65 -13.61 6.87
C ALA A 35 13.30 -12.89 6.74
N PHE A 36 12.59 -12.71 7.86
CA PHE A 36 11.31 -12.01 7.94
C PHE A 36 11.48 -10.51 7.69
N GLU A 37 12.59 -9.89 8.11
CA GLU A 37 12.87 -8.47 7.84
C GLU A 37 12.91 -8.16 6.34
N TRP A 38 13.55 -9.03 5.55
CA TRP A 38 13.64 -8.85 4.10
C TRP A 38 12.28 -9.05 3.41
N VAL A 39 11.51 -10.04 3.86
CA VAL A 39 10.15 -10.31 3.35
C VAL A 39 9.21 -9.14 3.67
N CYS A 40 9.26 -8.64 4.90
CA CYS A 40 8.53 -7.43 5.32
C CYS A 40 8.92 -6.22 4.46
N GLY A 41 10.21 -6.01 4.21
CA GLY A 41 10.68 -4.92 3.34
C GLY A 41 10.16 -5.02 1.91
N ILE A 42 10.12 -6.22 1.32
CA ILE A 42 9.56 -6.44 -0.02
C ILE A 42 8.05 -6.25 -0.05
N ALA A 43 7.33 -6.77 0.95
CA ALA A 43 5.89 -6.58 1.05
C ALA A 43 5.53 -5.09 1.09
N LEU A 44 6.23 -4.34 1.94
CA LEU A 44 6.05 -2.90 2.11
C LEU A 44 6.36 -2.12 0.81
N LEU A 45 7.46 -2.45 0.12
CA LEU A 45 7.78 -1.87 -1.18
C LEU A 45 6.72 -2.18 -2.25
N SER A 46 6.20 -3.40 -2.28
CA SER A 46 5.14 -3.80 -3.21
C SER A 46 3.85 -2.99 -3.00
N THR A 47 3.39 -2.85 -1.75
CA THR A 47 2.21 -2.05 -1.39
C THR A 47 2.42 -0.58 -1.73
N LEU A 48 3.62 -0.04 -1.52
CA LEU A 48 3.97 1.34 -1.89
C LEU A 48 3.92 1.58 -3.41
N VAL A 49 4.45 0.66 -4.22
CA VAL A 49 4.38 0.75 -5.68
C VAL A 49 2.93 0.66 -6.17
N TRP A 50 2.14 -0.25 -5.60
CA TRP A 50 0.72 -0.37 -5.92
C TRP A 50 -0.03 0.93 -5.62
N MET A 51 0.20 1.51 -4.44
CA MET A 51 -0.38 2.78 -4.03
C MET A 51 0.00 3.91 -5.00
N TYR A 52 1.27 3.97 -5.42
CA TYR A 52 1.76 4.96 -6.39
C TYR A 52 0.98 4.89 -7.71
N ILE A 53 0.80 3.70 -8.28
CA ILE A 53 0.02 3.52 -9.52
C ILE A 53 -1.45 3.91 -9.30
N SER A 54 -2.00 3.63 -8.11
CA SER A 54 -3.38 3.99 -7.77
C SER A 54 -3.58 5.51 -7.74
N PHE A 55 -2.63 6.27 -7.16
CA PHE A 55 -2.63 7.73 -7.20
C PHE A 55 -2.43 8.28 -8.61
N LEU A 56 -1.50 7.72 -9.40
CA LEU A 56 -1.31 8.12 -10.80
C LEU A 56 -2.59 7.90 -11.62
N ARG A 57 -3.28 6.78 -11.42
CA ARG A 57 -4.56 6.49 -12.07
C ARG A 57 -5.64 7.48 -11.62
N LEU A 58 -5.69 7.84 -10.34
CA LEU A 58 -6.63 8.84 -9.82
C LEU A 58 -6.41 10.20 -10.50
N ILE A 59 -5.16 10.67 -10.50
CA ILE A 59 -4.78 11.96 -11.10
C ILE A 59 -5.03 11.96 -12.61
N GLY A 60 -4.70 10.87 -13.30
CA GLY A 60 -4.93 10.73 -14.75
C GLY A 60 -6.41 10.77 -15.13
N ILE A 61 -7.30 10.22 -14.30
CA ILE A 61 -8.74 10.32 -14.53
C ILE A 61 -9.24 11.74 -14.22
N LEU A 62 -8.75 12.36 -13.13
CA LEU A 62 -9.12 13.73 -12.76
C LEU A 62 -8.67 14.77 -13.80
N SER A 63 -7.58 14.51 -14.53
CA SER A 63 -7.02 15.38 -15.57
C SER A 63 -7.64 15.18 -16.96
N ASN A 64 -8.42 14.12 -17.18
CA ASN A 64 -9.06 13.81 -18.47
C ASN A 64 -10.56 14.16 -18.49
N ASP A 65 -11.04 14.82 -17.42
CA ASP A 65 -12.26 15.64 -17.40
C ASP A 65 -11.87 17.12 -17.57
#